data_AF-A0A8J6JWD5-F1
#
_entry.id   AF-A0A8J6JWD5-F1
#
_cell.length_a   1.000
_cell.length_b   1.000
_cell.length_c   1.000
_cell.angle_alpha   90.00
_cell.angle_beta   90.00
_cell.angle_gamma   90.00
#
_symmetry.space_group_name_H-M   'P 1'
#
loop_
_entity.id
_entity.type
_entity.pdbx_description
1 polymer ?
#
loop_
_entity_poly.entity_id
_entity_poly.type
_entity_poly.pdbx_seq_one_letter_code
_entity_poly.pdbx_strand_id
1 'polypeptide(L)' 'MAKADLPTKVCAVCGRPFAWRKKWAKVWDEVRYCSEACRRRRGS' A
#
# COMPACT_ATOMS: atom_id res chain seq x y z
N MET A 1 22.06 12.25 -7.70
CA MET A 1 20.76 12.87 -7.38
C MET A 1 19.73 11.77 -7.15
N ALA A 2 19.37 11.53 -5.89
CA ALA A 2 18.50 10.42 -5.49
C ALA A 2 17.08 10.67 -6.00
N LYS A 3 16.65 9.90 -6.99
CA LYS A 3 15.27 9.83 -7.46
C LYS A 3 14.45 9.26 -6.31
N ALA A 4 13.79 10.14 -5.56
CA ALA A 4 12.91 9.85 -4.43
C ALA A 4 12.29 8.45 -4.46
N ASP A 5 12.93 7.51 -3.77
CA ASP A 5 12.38 6.19 -3.51
C ASP A 5 11.17 6.38 -2.60
N LEU A 6 10.00 6.42 -3.24
CA LEU A 6 8.72 6.49 -2.55
C LEU A 6 8.63 5.34 -1.55
N PRO A 7 8.10 5.58 -0.34
CA PRO A 7 8.04 4.53 0.66
C PRO A 7 7.23 3.35 0.11
N THR A 8 7.80 2.16 0.17
CA THR A 8 7.13 0.91 -0.20
C THR A 8 6.62 0.20 1.05
N LYS A 9 5.40 -0.31 1.00
CA LYS A 9 4.82 -1.15 2.06
C LYS A 9 4.53 -2.55 1.52
N VAL A 10 4.46 -3.54 2.40
CA VAL A 10 4.09 -4.92 2.04
C VAL A 10 2.59 -5.11 2.26
N CYS A 11 1.90 -5.68 1.27
CA CYS A 11 0.48 -5.98 1.40
C CYS A 11 0.26 -7.15 2.36
N ALA A 12 -0.51 -6.95 3.43
CA ALA A 12 -0.79 -8.00 4.42
C ALA A 12 -1.65 -9.18 3.89
N VAL A 13 -2.18 -9.09 2.67
CA VAL A 13 -3.09 -10.09 2.08
C VAL A 13 -2.42 -10.90 0.97
N CYS A 14 -1.65 -10.24 0.10
CA CYS A 14 -0.97 -10.91 -1.01
C CYS A 14 0.56 -10.97 -0.86
N GLY A 15 1.13 -10.36 0.19
CA GLY A 15 2.58 -10.34 0.43
C GLY A 15 3.38 -9.52 -0.58
N ARG A 16 2.73 -8.86 -1.55
CA ARG A 16 3.42 -8.11 -2.59
C ARG A 16 3.84 -6.72 -2.08
N PRO A 17 5.08 -6.28 -2.36
CA PRO A 17 5.49 -4.91 -2.10
C PRO A 17 4.75 -3.95 -3.03
N PHE A 18 4.33 -2.81 -2.51
CA PHE A 18 3.64 -1.79 -3.27
C PHE A 18 4.14 -0.40 -2.87
N ALA A 19 4.36 0.45 -3.87
CA ALA A 19 4.88 1.81 -3.67
C ALA A 19 3.78 2.79 -3.28
N TRP A 20 4.16 3.83 -2.52
CA TRP A 20 3.29 4.95 -2.21
C TRP A 20 2.66 5.56 -3.46
N ARG A 21 1.38 5.94 -3.35
CA ARG A 21 0.62 6.62 -4.40
C ARG A 21 0.06 7.92 -3.84
N LYS A 22 -0.03 8.95 -4.69
CA LYS A 22 -0.64 10.25 -4.34
C LYS A 22 -2.05 10.13 -3.75
N LYS A 23 -2.86 9.17 -4.21
CA LYS A 23 -4.21 8.88 -3.66
C LYS A 23 -4.18 8.54 -2.17
N TRP A 24 -3.05 8.02 -1.67
CA TRP A 24 -2.88 7.63 -0.29
C TRP A 24 -2.22 8.70 0.57
N ALA A 25 -1.94 9.90 0.06
CA ALA A 25 -1.25 10.95 0.83
C ALA A 25 -1.87 11.22 2.21
N LYS A 26 -3.21 11.11 2.34
CA LYS A 26 -3.93 11.34 3.60
C LYS A 26 -4.09 10.10 4.49
N VAL A 27 -3.99 8.90 3.91
CA VAL A 27 -4.34 7.62 4.57
C VAL A 27 -3.19 6.62 4.53
N TRP A 28 -2.01 7.04 4.10
CA TRP A 28 -0.87 6.15 3.85
C TRP A 28 -0.49 5.34 5.09
N ASP A 29 -0.61 5.93 6.28
CA ASP A 29 -0.33 5.26 7.54
C ASP A 29 -1.25 4.04 7.76
N GLU A 30 -2.55 4.22 7.51
CA GLU A 30 -3.58 3.17 7.60
C GLU A 30 -3.54 2.17 6.45
N VAL A 31 -2.99 2.54 5.28
CA VAL A 31 -2.92 1.68 4.09
C VAL A 31 -1.92 0.54 4.31
N ARG A 32 -2.47 -0.66 4.52
CA ARG A 32 -1.75 -1.95 4.67
C ARG A 32 -1.93 -2.89 3.48
N TYR A 33 -2.69 -2.48 2.48
CA TYR A 33 -3.10 -3.33 1.36
C TYR A 33 -2.78 -2.65 0.03
N CYS A 34 -2.29 -3.40 -0.95
CA CYS A 34 -1.94 -2.84 -2.27
C CYS A 34 -3.18 -2.40 -3.08
N SER A 35 -4.37 -2.89 -2.73
CA SER A 35 -5.62 -2.62 -3.44
C SER A 35 -6.84 -2.76 -2.52
N GLU A 36 -7.96 -2.15 -2.93
CA GLU A 36 -9.24 -2.31 -2.23
C GLU A 36 -9.74 -3.76 -2.26
N ALA A 37 -9.43 -4.52 -3.31
CA ALA A 37 -9.73 -5.94 -3.38
C ALA A 37 -9.05 -6.72 -2.24
N CYS A 38 -7.76 -6.44 -1.99
CA CYS A 38 -7.05 -7.04 -0.85
C CYS A 38 -7.67 -6.61 0.49
N ARG A 39 -8.03 -5.32 0.64
CA ARG A 39 -8.71 -4.83 1.85
C ARG A 39 -10.02 -5.59 2.12
N ARG A 40 -10.85 -5.81 1.09
CA ARG A 40 -12.13 -6.54 1.21
C ARG A 40 -11.94 -8.04 1.47
N ARG A 41 -10.83 -8.64 1.01
CA ARG A 41 -10.56 -10.09 1.15
C ARG A 41 -10.31 -10.55 2.60
N ARG A 42 -9.95 -9.66 3.52
CA ARG A 42 -9.71 -9.99 4.95
C ARG A 42 -11.01 -10.24 5.74
N GLY A 43 -12.17 -9.93 5.18
CA GLY A 43 -13.47 -10.09 5.83
C GLY A 43 -14.26 -11.34 5.42
N SER A 44 -13.61 -12.35 4.83
CA SER A 44 -14.22 -13.65 4.53
C SER A 44 -13.64 -14.75 5.40
#